data_AF-A0A1E7F6J3-F1
#
_entry.id   AF-A0A1E7F6J3-F1
#
_cell.length_a   1.000
_cell.length_b   1.000
_cell.length_c   1.000
_cell.angle_alpha   90.00
_cell.angle_beta   90.00
_cell.angle_gamma   90.00
#
_symmetry.space_group_name_H-M   'P 1'
#
loop_
_entity.id
_entity.type
_entity.pdbx_description
1 polymer ?
#
loop_
_entity_poly.entity_id
_entity_poly.type
_entity_poly.pdbx_seq_one_letter_code
_entity_poly.pdbx_strand_id
1 'polypeptide(L)'
;MKGSRYQQQGSFYLILLVIFKAGVTTALSLKRKSFSSPSCVGVCLPNNNNNNNNNNNNNNKRINYYVIGTSHFSCNSYNEVSALINLVRPDACVIELDPERTLRLTLDHASTTRIENTNRLFGADFLSAIETSKELDIPIFLGDESPIETRARLLSLFDVDSYKSDKLLSTLVSLFRRSRNRNKDSQNKNQTDDQSEIFFVDVLGTFLDDPRKLLPLVTTLSLPVLALTLTIIVDGSTASAAAAAASAASMVTTTEVATTTIVTDTTTNNGFFFEILPTILSLLISFVASCKVYNNLIADRDIVVASNAQRAAETIALLQSNQLIRKRWTFPASASVATNYGSTYEEVVTEEEVNDKSSTPSASASASATIPLFTLKTPLEKNAVRNLNLFEPRWLKMIDRLLLSKQKQQGINNGEEASASVCVDTFTDATDTTRTTTTTINNNVRIKDNNSVEQQTIGCVICENKFYSAVNIAEAAEGNEKSLPFVEGRYADVIFRRRGRFGELQCVTEGNRPSGARKVSARIVGRESFELPSSKSNDRDNDQISVVREGYLTASNLRPIIIKDEKIFKTDTVNGSSTNNNFGINNAKDNIGEYDDIETDDDEINIVVVVGLLHANGVLECLSRNDLS
;
A
#
# COMPACT_ATOMS: atom_id res chain seq x y z
N MET A 1 -1.63 35.99 -42.05
CA MET A 1 -2.92 35.26 -42.16
C MET A 1 -3.06 34.35 -40.95
N LYS A 2 -4.02 34.62 -40.05
CA LYS A 2 -4.46 33.71 -38.98
C LYS A 2 -5.81 33.11 -39.42
N GLY A 3 -6.03 31.81 -39.26
CA GLY A 3 -7.35 31.22 -39.54
C GLY A 3 -7.37 29.69 -39.56
N SER A 4 -8.40 29.13 -38.92
CA SER A 4 -8.89 27.74 -39.04
C SER A 4 -7.93 26.57 -38.68
N ARG A 5 -7.81 26.29 -37.38
CA ARG A 5 -7.53 24.93 -36.84
C ARG A 5 -8.35 24.59 -35.59
N TYR A 6 -9.53 25.20 -35.43
CA TYR A 6 -10.36 25.06 -34.21
C TYR A 6 -11.74 24.41 -34.43
N GLN A 7 -12.12 24.07 -35.66
CA GLN A 7 -13.52 23.71 -35.97
C GLN A 7 -13.83 22.19 -35.95
N GLN A 8 -12.83 21.30 -35.99
CA GLN A 8 -13.08 19.84 -35.99
C GLN A 8 -13.16 19.19 -34.60
N GLN A 9 -12.71 19.85 -33.52
CA GLN A 9 -12.91 19.33 -32.16
C GLN A 9 -14.35 19.52 -31.62
N GLY A 10 -15.15 20.40 -32.24
CA GLY A 10 -16.52 20.69 -31.79
C GLY A 10 -17.52 19.54 -31.97
N SER A 11 -17.44 18.80 -33.08
CA SER A 11 -18.41 17.73 -33.38
C SER A 11 -18.22 16.47 -32.53
N PHE A 12 -16.99 16.18 -32.09
CA PHE A 12 -16.70 15.04 -31.20
C PHE A 12 -17.29 15.22 -29.80
N TYR A 13 -17.21 16.43 -29.24
CA TYR A 13 -17.94 16.76 -28.02
C TYR A 13 -19.44 16.57 -28.21
N LEU A 14 -20.00 16.97 -29.35
CA LEU A 14 -21.45 16.96 -29.57
C LEU A 14 -22.09 15.56 -29.48
N ILE A 15 -21.46 14.51 -30.01
CA ILE A 15 -22.06 13.16 -30.02
C ILE A 15 -22.02 12.51 -28.63
N LEU A 16 -20.87 12.54 -27.95
CA LEU A 16 -20.77 12.03 -26.58
C LEU A 16 -21.67 12.83 -25.63
N LEU A 17 -21.73 14.15 -25.82
CA LEU A 17 -22.60 15.05 -25.07
C LEU A 17 -24.06 14.91 -25.45
N VAL A 18 -24.46 14.40 -26.63
CA VAL A 18 -25.87 14.09 -26.95
C VAL A 18 -26.33 12.82 -26.24
N ILE A 19 -25.50 11.77 -26.19
CA ILE A 19 -25.80 10.55 -25.41
C ILE A 19 -25.91 10.89 -23.92
N PHE A 20 -24.99 11.69 -23.38
CA PHE A 20 -25.11 12.19 -22.00
C PHE A 20 -26.29 13.16 -21.80
N LYS A 21 -26.53 14.10 -22.72
CA LYS A 21 -27.60 15.11 -22.57
C LYS A 21 -29.00 14.50 -22.61
N ALA A 22 -29.22 13.45 -23.40
CA ALA A 22 -30.45 12.67 -23.36
C ALA A 22 -30.72 12.02 -21.99
N GLY A 23 -29.67 11.58 -21.28
CA GLY A 23 -29.77 11.14 -19.87
C GLY A 23 -29.87 12.28 -18.86
N VAL A 24 -29.24 13.43 -19.12
CA VAL A 24 -29.11 14.57 -18.19
C VAL A 24 -30.32 15.51 -18.18
N THR A 25 -31.08 15.65 -19.28
CA THR A 25 -32.29 16.51 -19.29
C THR A 25 -33.36 16.10 -18.28
N THR A 26 -33.32 14.85 -17.79
CA THR A 26 -34.24 14.32 -16.78
C THR A 26 -33.77 14.56 -15.33
N ALA A 27 -32.59 15.18 -15.13
CA ALA A 27 -31.88 15.16 -13.85
C ALA A 27 -31.73 16.51 -13.13
N LEU A 28 -32.09 17.64 -13.76
CA LEU A 28 -31.85 19.00 -13.22
C LEU A 28 -33.12 19.63 -12.61
N SER A 29 -33.48 19.18 -11.41
CA SER A 29 -34.27 19.99 -10.46
C SER A 29 -33.95 19.59 -9.02
N LEU A 30 -34.00 20.57 -8.12
CA LEU A 30 -33.71 20.56 -6.68
C LEU A 30 -32.23 20.73 -6.28
N LYS A 31 -31.98 21.91 -5.70
CA LYS A 31 -30.76 22.30 -4.99
C LYS A 31 -31.15 22.62 -3.55
N ARG A 32 -30.64 21.88 -2.56
CA ARG A 32 -30.67 22.27 -1.14
C ARG A 32 -29.29 22.02 -0.53
N LYS A 33 -28.76 23.02 0.16
CA LYS A 33 -27.52 22.93 0.91
C LYS A 33 -27.80 22.40 2.33
N SER A 34 -27.64 21.11 2.52
CA SER A 34 -27.02 20.58 3.75
C SER A 34 -25.59 20.15 3.40
N PHE A 35 -24.75 19.81 4.39
CA PHE A 35 -23.45 19.19 4.12
C PHE A 35 -23.67 17.80 3.52
N SER A 36 -23.81 17.73 2.20
CA SER A 36 -23.79 16.49 1.44
C SER A 36 -22.36 15.98 1.43
N SER A 37 -22.13 14.77 1.97
CA SER A 37 -20.89 14.03 1.75
C SER A 37 -20.52 14.07 0.27
N PRO A 38 -19.23 14.25 -0.09
CA PRO A 38 -18.82 14.36 -1.49
C PRO A 38 -19.36 13.20 -2.32
N SER A 39 -19.75 13.44 -3.58
CA SER A 39 -20.31 12.40 -4.45
C SER A 39 -19.38 11.20 -4.65
N CYS A 40 -18.08 11.43 -4.46
CA CYS A 40 -16.99 10.45 -4.50
C CYS A 40 -16.78 9.63 -3.20
N VAL A 41 -17.49 9.90 -2.11
CA VAL A 41 -17.34 9.20 -0.82
C VAL A 41 -18.51 8.28 -0.56
N GLY A 42 -18.21 7.00 -0.35
CA GLY A 42 -19.13 6.02 0.18
C GLY A 42 -18.74 5.61 1.60
N VAL A 43 -19.70 5.03 2.32
CA VAL A 43 -19.54 4.64 3.73
C VAL A 43 -20.13 3.25 3.92
N CYS A 44 -19.45 2.39 4.65
CA CYS A 44 -19.96 1.10 5.08
C CYS A 44 -19.94 1.05 6.60
N LEU A 45 -21.13 0.99 7.20
CA LEU A 45 -21.36 0.84 8.63
C LEU A 45 -21.88 -0.58 8.90
N PRO A 46 -21.00 -1.60 8.98
CA PRO A 46 -21.41 -2.96 9.32
C PRO A 46 -22.11 -2.97 10.69
N ASN A 47 -23.27 -3.61 10.75
CA ASN A 47 -23.98 -3.83 12.00
C ASN A 47 -23.35 -5.05 12.70
N ASN A 48 -23.03 -4.93 13.99
CA ASN A 48 -22.28 -5.96 14.73
C ASN A 48 -23.20 -6.98 15.43
N ASN A 49 -24.51 -6.96 15.15
CA ASN A 49 -25.54 -7.73 15.85
C ASN A 49 -25.56 -9.25 15.59
N ASN A 50 -24.49 -9.83 15.03
CA ASN A 50 -24.29 -11.29 15.01
C ASN A 50 -23.87 -11.84 16.39
N ASN A 51 -24.57 -11.40 17.45
CA ASN A 51 -24.46 -11.94 18.80
C ASN A 51 -25.17 -13.30 18.89
N ASN A 52 -24.51 -14.31 18.35
CA ASN A 52 -24.85 -15.72 18.53
C ASN A 52 -24.52 -16.17 19.97
N ASN A 53 -25.29 -15.70 20.96
CA ASN A 53 -25.56 -16.24 22.32
C ASN A 53 -24.41 -16.88 23.16
N ASN A 54 -23.14 -16.72 22.79
CA ASN A 54 -21.99 -17.21 23.54
C ASN A 54 -21.43 -16.07 24.39
N ASN A 55 -21.58 -16.19 25.71
CA ASN A 55 -21.23 -15.20 26.75
C ASN A 55 -19.71 -14.91 26.91
N ASN A 56 -18.96 -14.81 25.83
CA ASN A 56 -17.59 -14.30 25.86
C ASN A 56 -17.65 -12.78 25.63
N ASN A 57 -17.49 -12.01 26.72
CA ASN A 57 -17.47 -10.54 26.75
C ASN A 57 -16.25 -9.93 26.02
N ASN A 58 -15.98 -10.33 24.78
CA ASN A 58 -15.08 -9.60 23.92
C ASN A 58 -15.88 -8.44 23.31
N ASN A 59 -15.58 -7.22 23.74
CA ASN A 59 -16.18 -6.01 23.18
C ASN A 59 -15.88 -5.94 21.68
N ASN A 60 -16.85 -6.36 20.87
CA ASN A 60 -16.76 -6.33 19.42
C ASN A 60 -16.87 -4.87 18.96
N LYS A 61 -15.74 -4.17 18.96
CA LYS A 61 -15.63 -2.80 18.48
C LYS A 61 -16.24 -2.66 17.09
N ARG A 62 -17.01 -1.58 16.90
CA ARG A 62 -17.67 -1.30 15.63
C ARG A 62 -16.65 -0.72 14.67
N ILE A 63 -16.57 -1.21 13.44
CA ILE A 63 -15.60 -0.73 12.44
C ILE A 63 -16.34 0.03 11.35
N ASN A 64 -16.07 1.33 11.22
CA ASN A 64 -16.66 2.19 10.21
C ASN A 64 -15.69 2.39 9.05
N TYR A 65 -16.10 2.08 7.81
CA TYR A 65 -15.26 2.28 6.63
C TYR A 65 -15.75 3.46 5.79
N TYR A 66 -14.85 4.39 5.49
CA TYR A 66 -15.08 5.55 4.63
C TYR A 66 -14.25 5.41 3.36
N VAL A 67 -14.88 5.04 2.25
CA VAL A 67 -14.20 4.72 0.99
C VAL A 67 -14.33 5.90 0.02
N ILE A 68 -13.21 6.52 -0.35
CA ILE A 68 -13.17 7.64 -1.30
C ILE A 68 -12.64 7.20 -2.66
N GLY A 69 -13.49 7.37 -3.68
CA GLY A 69 -13.20 7.13 -5.08
C GLY A 69 -12.54 8.34 -5.75
N THR A 70 -11.25 8.21 -6.05
CA THR A 70 -10.40 9.27 -6.61
C THR A 70 -10.07 9.00 -8.07
N SER A 71 -9.70 10.00 -8.88
CA SER A 71 -9.40 9.75 -10.30
C SER A 71 -7.92 9.59 -10.62
N HIS A 72 -6.99 9.82 -9.68
CA HIS A 72 -5.53 9.76 -9.88
C HIS A 72 -4.93 10.77 -10.86
N PHE A 73 -5.72 11.54 -11.61
CA PHE A 73 -5.26 12.60 -12.51
C PHE A 73 -5.54 14.00 -11.94
N SER A 74 -5.07 15.05 -12.61
CA SER A 74 -5.23 16.46 -12.23
C SER A 74 -6.70 16.90 -12.05
N CYS A 75 -7.21 16.73 -10.84
CA CYS A 75 -8.56 17.09 -10.42
C CYS A 75 -8.53 17.55 -8.95
N ASN A 76 -9.71 17.77 -8.35
CA ASN A 76 -9.81 18.23 -6.96
C ASN A 76 -9.54 17.13 -5.91
N SER A 77 -9.26 15.87 -6.30
CA SER A 77 -9.19 14.76 -5.35
C SER A 77 -8.08 14.86 -4.30
N TYR A 78 -7.04 15.68 -4.49
CA TYR A 78 -6.12 16.08 -3.42
C TYR A 78 -6.90 16.71 -2.24
N ASN A 79 -7.66 17.77 -2.52
CA ASN A 79 -8.43 18.48 -1.49
C ASN A 79 -9.57 17.62 -0.92
N GLU A 80 -10.20 16.78 -1.74
CA GLU A 80 -11.26 15.87 -1.28
C GLU A 80 -10.74 14.84 -0.26
N VAL A 81 -9.56 14.26 -0.52
CA VAL A 81 -8.92 13.29 0.38
C VAL A 81 -8.48 13.96 1.68
N SER A 82 -7.75 15.09 1.62
CA SER A 82 -7.34 15.79 2.84
C SER A 82 -8.54 16.25 3.68
N ALA A 83 -9.58 16.78 3.04
CA ALA A 83 -10.79 17.20 3.74
C ALA A 83 -11.52 16.03 4.40
N LEU A 84 -11.59 14.86 3.75
CA LEU A 84 -12.20 13.67 4.34
C LEU A 84 -11.41 13.18 5.56
N ILE A 85 -10.07 13.08 5.44
CA ILE A 85 -9.22 12.60 6.55
C ILE A 85 -9.28 13.58 7.74
N ASN A 86 -9.24 14.89 7.49
CA ASN A 86 -9.41 15.91 8.54
C ASN A 86 -10.79 15.89 9.19
N LEU A 87 -11.85 15.57 8.42
CA LEU A 87 -13.22 15.49 8.93
C LEU A 87 -13.47 14.23 9.76
N VAL A 88 -13.03 13.06 9.28
CA VAL A 88 -13.25 11.76 9.91
C VAL A 88 -12.28 11.51 11.07
N ARG A 89 -11.04 12.03 10.96
CA ARG A 89 -9.91 11.76 11.88
C ARG A 89 -9.74 10.25 12.17
N PRO A 90 -9.59 9.41 11.13
CA PRO A 90 -9.63 7.96 11.25
C PRO A 90 -8.45 7.40 12.05
N ASP A 91 -8.66 6.24 12.69
CA ASP A 91 -7.63 5.44 13.33
C ASP A 91 -6.62 4.84 12.35
N ALA A 92 -6.99 4.70 11.07
CA ALA A 92 -6.08 4.29 10.00
C ALA A 92 -6.48 4.84 8.62
N CYS A 93 -5.47 5.05 7.78
CA CYS A 93 -5.66 5.33 6.36
C CYS A 93 -5.10 4.17 5.51
N VAL A 94 -5.95 3.57 4.68
CA VAL A 94 -5.59 2.52 3.71
C VAL A 94 -5.50 3.15 2.33
N ILE A 95 -4.43 2.87 1.58
CA ILE A 95 -4.16 3.51 0.30
C ILE A 95 -3.99 2.45 -0.79
N GLU A 96 -4.67 2.59 -1.94
CA GLU A 96 -4.59 1.69 -3.10
C GLU A 96 -3.26 1.78 -3.88
N LEU A 97 -2.15 1.66 -3.16
CA LEU A 97 -0.80 1.63 -3.70
C LEU A 97 -0.01 0.47 -3.10
N ASP A 98 0.95 -0.02 -3.88
CA ASP A 98 1.96 -0.96 -3.43
C ASP A 98 3.23 -0.22 -2.92
N PRO A 99 4.19 -0.91 -2.28
CA PRO A 99 5.39 -0.28 -1.75
C PRO A 99 6.29 0.39 -2.80
N GLU A 100 6.38 -0.16 -4.02
CA GLU A 100 7.21 0.38 -5.11
C GLU A 100 6.58 1.65 -5.68
N ARG A 101 5.27 1.64 -5.96
CA ARG A 101 4.53 2.84 -6.39
C ARG A 101 4.55 3.92 -5.32
N THR A 102 4.37 3.57 -4.05
CA THR A 102 4.43 4.52 -2.92
C THR A 102 5.80 5.20 -2.82
N LEU A 103 6.88 4.41 -2.87
CA LEU A 103 8.25 4.94 -2.83
C LEU A 103 8.55 5.83 -4.03
N ARG A 104 8.13 5.43 -5.25
CA ARG A 104 8.31 6.25 -6.45
C ARG A 104 7.55 7.57 -6.36
N LEU A 105 6.25 7.52 -6.05
CA LEU A 105 5.38 8.70 -5.95
C LEU A 105 5.92 9.71 -4.92
N THR A 106 6.37 9.22 -3.76
CA THR A 106 6.92 10.08 -2.70
C THR A 106 8.33 10.58 -3.00
N LEU A 107 9.14 9.85 -3.79
CA LEU A 107 10.46 10.30 -4.25
C LEU A 107 10.35 11.36 -5.34
N ASP A 108 9.46 11.14 -6.31
CA ASP A 108 9.12 12.11 -7.36
C ASP A 108 8.59 13.41 -6.70
N HIS A 109 7.75 13.30 -5.66
CA HIS A 109 7.31 14.45 -4.87
C HIS A 109 8.46 15.15 -4.14
N ALA A 110 9.21 14.44 -3.28
CA ALA A 110 10.26 15.02 -2.44
C ALA A 110 11.43 15.62 -3.21
N SER A 111 11.65 15.20 -4.46
CA SER A 111 12.64 15.81 -5.37
C SER A 111 12.09 17.02 -6.15
N THR A 112 10.76 17.11 -6.32
CA THR A 112 10.08 18.16 -7.11
C THR A 112 9.61 19.34 -6.26
N THR A 113 9.66 19.30 -4.93
CA THR A 113 9.25 20.40 -4.00
C THR A 113 9.87 21.77 -4.33
N ARG A 114 10.98 21.80 -5.09
CA ARG A 114 11.64 23.01 -5.60
C ARG A 114 10.93 23.73 -6.75
N ILE A 115 9.93 23.12 -7.40
CA ILE A 115 9.21 23.73 -8.52
C ILE A 115 7.82 24.16 -8.02
N GLU A 116 7.72 25.44 -7.65
CA GLU A 116 6.43 26.05 -7.35
C GLU A 116 5.46 25.94 -8.54
N ASN A 117 4.17 25.86 -8.19
CA ASN A 117 3.00 26.10 -9.04
C ASN A 117 2.39 24.95 -9.88
N THR A 118 1.25 24.49 -9.36
CA THR A 118 -0.04 24.33 -10.06
C THR A 118 -0.40 23.04 -10.80
N ASN A 119 0.50 22.08 -11.01
CA ASN A 119 0.16 20.83 -11.72
C ASN A 119 0.67 19.56 -11.02
N ARG A 120 0.16 19.25 -9.82
CA ARG A 120 0.24 17.90 -9.22
C ARG A 120 -0.63 16.94 -10.07
N LEU A 121 -0.04 16.40 -11.14
CA LEU A 121 -0.78 15.80 -12.27
C LEU A 121 -1.21 14.34 -12.09
N PHE A 122 -0.47 13.54 -11.31
CA PHE A 122 -0.75 12.11 -11.13
C PHE A 122 -0.47 11.66 -9.70
N GLY A 123 -1.37 10.85 -9.11
CA GLY A 123 -1.24 10.33 -7.74
C GLY A 123 -1.30 11.40 -6.62
N ALA A 124 -1.80 12.59 -6.93
CA ALA A 124 -1.87 13.70 -5.97
C ALA A 124 -2.83 13.39 -4.80
N ASP A 125 -3.93 12.72 -5.09
CA ASP A 125 -4.85 12.12 -4.12
C ASP A 125 -4.13 11.22 -3.10
N PHE A 126 -3.29 10.30 -3.58
CA PHE A 126 -2.51 9.41 -2.70
C PHE A 126 -1.42 10.16 -1.92
N LEU A 127 -0.75 11.14 -2.53
CA LEU A 127 0.15 12.03 -1.79
C LEU A 127 -0.58 12.77 -0.67
N SER A 128 -1.79 13.28 -0.94
CA SER A 128 -2.61 13.94 0.08
C SER A 128 -2.96 13.03 1.24
N ALA A 129 -3.28 11.76 0.96
CA ALA A 129 -3.52 10.76 1.99
C ALA A 129 -2.29 10.55 2.87
N ILE A 130 -1.10 10.46 2.27
CA ILE A 130 0.17 10.27 2.98
C ILE A 130 0.57 11.53 3.79
N GLU A 131 0.45 12.72 3.19
CA GLU A 131 0.75 14.01 3.82
C GLU A 131 -0.17 14.24 5.03
N THR A 132 -1.49 14.23 4.82
CA THR A 132 -2.49 14.46 5.87
C THR A 132 -2.42 13.40 6.99
N SER A 133 -2.16 12.13 6.65
CA SER A 133 -2.02 11.07 7.68
C SER A 133 -0.75 11.23 8.51
N LYS A 134 0.36 11.69 7.93
CA LYS A 134 1.59 11.99 8.70
C LYS A 134 1.38 13.15 9.66
N GLU A 135 0.74 14.22 9.19
CA GLU A 135 0.42 15.42 9.98
C GLU A 135 -0.48 15.12 11.18
N LEU A 136 -1.48 14.25 11.00
CA LEU A 136 -2.44 13.86 12.04
C LEU A 136 -2.02 12.64 12.89
N ASP A 137 -0.81 12.11 12.69
CA ASP A 137 -0.32 10.86 13.29
C ASP A 137 -1.23 9.63 13.06
N ILE A 138 -1.78 9.50 11.87
CA ILE A 138 -2.63 8.37 11.46
C ILE A 138 -1.76 7.25 10.85
N PRO A 139 -1.87 6.00 11.33
CA PRO A 139 -1.25 4.82 10.72
C PRO A 139 -1.62 4.65 9.25
N ILE A 140 -0.62 4.47 8.38
CA ILE A 140 -0.82 4.26 6.94
C ILE A 140 -0.65 2.79 6.59
N PHE A 141 -1.62 2.22 5.88
CA PHE A 141 -1.62 0.85 5.36
C PHE A 141 -1.62 0.85 3.83
N LEU A 142 -0.87 -0.07 3.24
CA LEU A 142 -0.86 -0.28 1.79
C LEU A 142 -1.90 -1.34 1.42
N GLY A 143 -2.89 -0.92 0.64
CA GLY A 143 -4.06 -1.69 0.26
C GLY A 143 -3.87 -2.59 -0.95
N ASP A 144 -2.77 -2.48 -1.68
CA ASP A 144 -2.59 -3.16 -2.97
C ASP A 144 -1.47 -4.22 -2.97
N GLU A 145 -1.52 -5.11 -3.95
CA GLU A 145 -0.53 -6.18 -4.15
C GLU A 145 0.76 -5.67 -4.83
N SER A 146 1.81 -6.49 -4.83
CA SER A 146 3.02 -6.16 -5.57
C SER A 146 2.83 -6.24 -7.10
N PRO A 147 3.58 -5.45 -7.90
CA PRO A 147 3.50 -5.52 -9.37
C PRO A 147 3.82 -6.90 -9.96
N ILE A 148 4.48 -7.79 -9.20
CA ILE A 148 4.77 -9.17 -9.58
C ILE A 148 3.47 -10.01 -9.52
N GLU A 149 2.68 -9.84 -8.47
CA GLU A 149 1.40 -10.53 -8.28
C GLU A 149 0.39 -10.03 -9.34
N THR A 150 0.33 -8.72 -9.61
CA THR A 150 -0.51 -8.17 -10.71
C THR A 150 -0.13 -8.72 -12.07
N ARG A 151 1.16 -8.92 -12.35
CA ARG A 151 1.61 -9.56 -13.59
C ARG A 151 1.21 -11.03 -13.65
N ALA A 152 1.25 -11.75 -12.53
CA ALA A 152 0.76 -13.13 -12.48
C ALA A 152 -0.74 -13.20 -12.79
N ARG A 153 -1.56 -12.29 -12.24
CA ARG A 153 -3.00 -12.18 -12.59
C ARG A 153 -3.24 -11.76 -14.03
N LEU A 154 -2.42 -10.87 -14.58
CA LEU A 154 -2.52 -10.49 -15.98
C LEU A 154 -2.25 -11.69 -16.90
N LEU A 155 -1.39 -12.63 -16.50
CA LEU A 155 -1.16 -13.87 -17.21
C LEU A 155 -2.30 -14.90 -17.01
N SER A 156 -3.04 -14.87 -15.88
CA SER A 156 -4.25 -15.68 -15.71
C SER A 156 -5.46 -15.19 -16.52
N LEU A 157 -5.38 -14.05 -17.22
CA LEU A 157 -6.40 -13.64 -18.21
C LEU A 157 -6.67 -14.70 -19.27
N PHE A 158 -5.72 -15.59 -19.56
CA PHE A 158 -5.91 -16.66 -20.54
C PHE A 158 -6.71 -17.86 -20.00
N ASP A 159 -6.89 -17.96 -18.68
CA ASP A 159 -7.69 -19.03 -18.05
C ASP A 159 -9.18 -18.91 -18.41
N VAL A 160 -9.85 -20.03 -18.66
CA VAL A 160 -11.27 -20.09 -19.03
C VAL A 160 -12.14 -19.73 -17.82
N ASP A 161 -11.77 -20.19 -16.62
CA ASP A 161 -12.55 -20.03 -15.39
C ASP A 161 -12.55 -18.59 -14.84
N SER A 162 -11.69 -17.72 -15.39
CA SER A 162 -11.64 -16.29 -15.10
C SER A 162 -12.81 -15.48 -15.70
N TYR A 163 -13.59 -16.07 -16.62
CA TYR A 163 -14.74 -15.41 -17.23
C TYR A 163 -16.00 -15.50 -16.36
N LYS A 164 -16.44 -14.34 -15.86
CA LYS A 164 -17.64 -14.13 -15.05
C LYS A 164 -18.32 -12.84 -15.54
N SER A 165 -19.37 -12.96 -16.35
CA SER A 165 -20.06 -11.82 -16.98
C SER A 165 -21.05 -11.12 -16.04
N ASP A 166 -21.54 -11.84 -15.04
CA ASP A 166 -22.37 -11.34 -13.94
C ASP A 166 -21.67 -10.21 -13.17
N LYS A 167 -20.38 -10.35 -12.84
CA LYS A 167 -19.57 -9.31 -12.16
C LYS A 167 -19.52 -7.99 -12.95
N LEU A 168 -19.25 -8.05 -14.26
CA LEU A 168 -19.19 -6.85 -15.10
C LEU A 168 -20.58 -6.23 -15.30
N LEU A 169 -21.61 -7.05 -15.54
CA LEU A 169 -22.98 -6.56 -15.70
C LEU A 169 -23.56 -5.98 -14.40
N SER A 170 -23.30 -6.59 -13.25
CA SER A 170 -23.74 -6.07 -11.95
C SER A 170 -23.10 -4.72 -11.64
N THR A 171 -21.83 -4.53 -12.03
CA THR A 171 -21.10 -3.28 -11.87
C THR A 171 -21.60 -2.21 -12.84
N LEU A 172 -21.83 -2.53 -14.12
CA LEU A 172 -22.48 -1.59 -15.05
C LEU A 172 -23.86 -1.18 -14.53
N VAL A 173 -24.65 -2.13 -14.01
CA VAL A 173 -25.95 -1.83 -13.39
C VAL A 173 -25.78 -0.99 -12.13
N SER A 174 -24.76 -1.20 -11.30
CA SER A 174 -24.53 -0.40 -10.08
C SER A 174 -24.11 1.04 -10.40
N LEU A 175 -23.32 1.26 -11.46
CA LEU A 175 -23.03 2.60 -11.99
C LEU A 175 -24.30 3.35 -12.40
N PHE A 176 -25.27 2.67 -13.03
CA PHE A 176 -26.56 3.26 -13.41
C PHE A 176 -27.62 3.28 -12.29
N ARG A 177 -27.41 2.57 -11.18
CA ARG A 177 -28.22 2.69 -9.95
C ARG A 177 -27.85 3.99 -9.22
N ARG A 178 -28.21 5.12 -9.84
CA ARG A 178 -28.27 6.43 -9.18
C ARG A 178 -28.94 6.26 -7.81
N SER A 179 -28.32 6.78 -6.75
CA SER A 179 -28.69 6.54 -5.35
C SER A 179 -30.10 7.03 -5.00
N ARG A 180 -31.12 6.25 -5.39
CA ARG A 180 -32.54 6.62 -5.35
C ARG A 180 -33.23 6.18 -4.05
N ASN A 181 -32.56 5.37 -3.22
CA ASN A 181 -33.08 4.92 -1.93
C ASN A 181 -32.98 5.97 -0.81
N ARG A 182 -32.26 7.09 -0.99
CA ARG A 182 -32.08 8.11 0.07
C ARG A 182 -33.37 8.79 0.59
N ASN A 183 -34.54 8.58 -0.02
CA ASN A 183 -35.77 9.35 0.30
C ASN A 183 -37.09 8.56 0.35
N LYS A 184 -37.13 7.22 0.15
CA LYS A 184 -38.42 6.49 0.13
C LYS A 184 -38.73 5.65 1.37
N ASP A 185 -37.73 5.13 2.06
CA ASP A 185 -37.97 4.16 3.14
C ASP A 185 -38.12 4.82 4.52
N SER A 186 -37.93 6.13 4.63
CA SER A 186 -38.04 6.90 5.87
C SER A 186 -39.47 7.08 6.42
N GLN A 187 -40.52 6.61 5.71
CA GLN A 187 -41.92 6.74 6.16
C GLN A 187 -42.61 5.43 6.59
N ASN A 188 -41.93 4.28 6.54
CA ASN A 188 -42.49 2.98 7.00
C ASN A 188 -41.63 2.29 8.08
N LYS A 189 -40.94 3.06 8.93
CA LYS A 189 -40.20 2.54 10.09
C LYS A 189 -41.15 2.11 11.22
N ASN A 190 -41.69 0.89 11.10
CA ASN A 190 -42.21 0.08 12.22
C ASN A 190 -41.61 -1.34 12.23
N GLN A 191 -40.57 -1.60 11.44
CA GLN A 191 -39.87 -2.87 11.38
C GLN A 191 -38.41 -2.69 11.81
N THR A 192 -38.09 -3.27 12.96
CA THR A 192 -36.81 -3.18 13.66
C THR A 192 -35.85 -4.27 13.17
N ASP A 193 -35.37 -4.14 11.94
CA ASP A 193 -34.40 -5.07 11.34
C ASP A 193 -33.11 -4.34 10.92
N ASP A 194 -32.16 -4.27 11.87
CA ASP A 194 -30.72 -4.59 11.78
C ASP A 194 -29.89 -4.50 10.47
N GLN A 195 -30.32 -3.75 9.45
CA GLN A 195 -29.56 -3.61 8.21
C GLN A 195 -28.30 -2.76 8.38
N SER A 196 -27.16 -3.26 7.89
CA SER A 196 -25.92 -2.49 7.75
C SER A 196 -26.13 -1.32 6.77
N GLU A 197 -25.78 -0.11 7.19
CA GLU A 197 -25.95 1.06 6.34
C GLU A 197 -24.76 1.18 5.37
N ILE A 198 -25.00 0.84 4.10
CA ILE A 198 -24.04 0.96 3.00
C ILE A 198 -24.46 2.12 2.09
N PHE A 199 -23.64 3.16 2.06
CA PHE A 199 -23.78 4.29 1.15
C PHE A 199 -22.76 4.14 0.02
N PHE A 200 -23.22 3.70 -1.15
CA PHE A 200 -22.38 3.61 -2.35
C PHE A 200 -22.02 4.99 -2.93
N VAL A 201 -20.86 5.05 -3.58
CA VAL A 201 -20.36 6.21 -4.35
C VAL A 201 -21.24 6.43 -5.59
N ASP A 202 -21.72 7.66 -5.79
CA ASP A 202 -22.40 8.04 -7.03
C ASP A 202 -21.35 8.36 -8.10
N VAL A 203 -20.85 7.32 -8.77
CA VAL A 203 -19.78 7.44 -9.78
C VAL A 203 -20.21 8.32 -10.96
N LEU A 204 -21.46 8.21 -11.41
CA LEU A 204 -21.99 9.06 -12.48
C LEU A 204 -22.17 10.51 -12.00
N GLY A 205 -22.69 10.72 -10.79
CA GLY A 205 -22.72 12.04 -10.15
C GLY A 205 -21.33 12.65 -10.05
N THR A 206 -20.33 11.87 -9.63
CA THR A 206 -18.93 12.27 -9.52
C THR A 206 -18.33 12.70 -10.87
N PHE A 207 -18.66 12.01 -11.97
CA PHE A 207 -18.25 12.44 -13.32
C PHE A 207 -18.99 13.67 -13.84
N LEU A 208 -20.23 13.91 -13.39
CA LEU A 208 -21.00 15.12 -13.75
C LEU A 208 -20.53 16.33 -12.93
N ASP A 209 -20.17 16.14 -11.66
CA ASP A 209 -19.66 17.16 -10.74
C ASP A 209 -18.22 17.57 -11.10
N ASP A 210 -17.35 16.61 -11.46
CA ASP A 210 -16.01 16.88 -11.98
C ASP A 210 -15.70 16.06 -13.26
N PRO A 211 -16.00 16.58 -14.47
CA PRO A 211 -15.78 15.88 -15.72
C PRO A 211 -14.31 15.60 -16.04
N ARG A 212 -13.35 16.20 -15.31
CA ARG A 212 -11.92 15.84 -15.44
C ARG A 212 -11.66 14.41 -14.96
N LYS A 213 -12.47 13.91 -14.02
CA LYS A 213 -12.40 12.51 -13.55
C LYS A 213 -12.75 11.50 -14.64
N LEU A 214 -13.49 11.91 -15.69
CA LEU A 214 -13.82 11.07 -16.85
C LEU A 214 -12.70 11.05 -17.91
N LEU A 215 -11.78 12.02 -17.92
CA LEU A 215 -10.73 12.16 -18.93
C LEU A 215 -9.95 10.86 -19.24
N PRO A 216 -9.56 10.02 -18.25
CA PRO A 216 -8.81 8.79 -18.53
C PRO A 216 -9.64 7.79 -19.33
N LEU A 217 -10.92 7.66 -18.96
CA LEU A 217 -11.89 6.81 -19.66
C LEU A 217 -12.16 7.32 -21.09
N VAL A 218 -12.29 8.64 -21.28
CA VAL A 218 -12.43 9.22 -22.63
C VAL A 218 -11.19 8.96 -23.48
N THR A 219 -9.98 9.20 -22.96
CA THR A 219 -8.74 8.99 -23.74
C THR A 219 -8.58 7.53 -24.18
N THR A 220 -8.86 6.58 -23.30
CA THR A 220 -8.74 5.14 -23.59
C THR A 220 -9.85 4.61 -24.51
N LEU A 221 -11.10 5.06 -24.34
CA LEU A 221 -12.22 4.65 -25.20
C LEU A 221 -12.28 5.40 -26.54
N SER A 222 -11.62 6.55 -26.68
CA SER A 222 -11.71 7.39 -27.89
C SER A 222 -11.24 6.69 -29.17
N LEU A 223 -10.13 5.94 -29.12
CA LEU A 223 -9.61 5.23 -30.29
C LEU A 223 -10.53 4.09 -30.77
N PRO A 224 -10.97 3.16 -29.89
CA PRO A 224 -11.90 2.10 -30.29
C PRO A 224 -13.24 2.63 -30.82
N VAL A 225 -13.80 3.66 -30.18
CA VAL A 225 -15.06 4.28 -30.63
C VAL A 225 -14.85 5.01 -31.97
N LEU A 226 -13.75 5.74 -32.14
CA LEU A 226 -13.42 6.36 -33.42
C LEU A 226 -13.29 5.32 -34.53
N ALA A 227 -12.56 4.23 -34.31
CA ALA A 227 -12.42 3.14 -35.27
C ALA A 227 -13.78 2.52 -35.65
N LEU A 228 -14.64 2.23 -34.66
CA LEU A 228 -15.99 1.71 -34.88
C LEU A 228 -16.88 2.70 -35.66
N THR A 229 -16.82 3.99 -35.36
CA THR A 229 -17.57 5.00 -36.13
C THR A 229 -17.04 5.16 -37.55
N LEU A 230 -15.73 5.05 -37.76
CA LEU A 230 -15.13 5.11 -39.09
C LEU A 230 -15.49 3.89 -39.94
N THR A 231 -15.52 2.67 -39.40
CA THR A 231 -16.00 1.50 -40.15
C THR A 231 -17.46 1.65 -40.55
N ILE A 232 -18.34 2.05 -39.62
CA ILE A 232 -19.77 2.33 -39.91
C ILE A 232 -19.93 3.39 -41.02
N ILE A 233 -19.12 4.46 -41.00
CA ILE A 233 -19.17 5.52 -42.03
C ILE A 233 -18.63 5.03 -43.38
N VAL A 234 -17.54 4.28 -43.40
CA VAL A 234 -16.93 3.77 -44.64
C VAL A 234 -17.87 2.76 -45.30
N ASP A 235 -18.40 1.79 -44.56
CA ASP A 235 -19.31 0.77 -45.11
C ASP A 235 -20.67 1.36 -45.51
N GLY A 236 -21.17 2.35 -44.76
CA GLY A 236 -22.35 3.14 -45.17
C GLY A 236 -22.11 3.96 -46.45
N SER A 237 -20.88 4.45 -46.65
CA SER A 237 -20.52 5.26 -47.82
C SER A 237 -20.37 4.43 -49.10
N THR A 238 -19.80 3.22 -49.04
CA THR A 238 -19.63 2.34 -50.20
C THR A 238 -20.97 1.83 -50.72
N ALA A 239 -21.92 1.49 -49.84
CA ALA A 239 -23.29 1.17 -50.22
C ALA A 239 -23.99 2.35 -50.94
N SER A 240 -23.81 3.59 -50.46
CA SER A 240 -24.38 4.77 -51.11
C SER A 240 -23.73 5.11 -52.45
N ALA A 241 -22.41 4.92 -52.58
CA ALA A 241 -21.67 5.18 -53.81
C ALA A 241 -21.99 4.15 -54.91
N ALA A 242 -22.17 2.88 -54.55
CA ALA A 242 -22.63 1.84 -55.48
C ALA A 242 -24.06 2.13 -56.00
N ALA A 243 -24.97 2.53 -55.11
CA ALA A 243 -26.33 2.93 -55.50
C ALA A 243 -26.34 4.19 -56.39
N ALA A 244 -25.52 5.19 -56.07
CA ALA A 244 -25.37 6.39 -56.90
C ALA A 244 -24.80 6.06 -58.29
N ALA A 245 -23.76 5.22 -58.38
CA ALA A 245 -23.18 4.77 -59.64
C ALA A 245 -24.17 3.96 -60.49
N ALA A 246 -24.96 3.08 -59.87
CA ALA A 246 -26.03 2.34 -60.55
C ALA A 246 -27.12 3.27 -61.10
N SER A 247 -27.49 4.32 -60.35
CA SER A 247 -28.47 5.31 -60.81
C SER A 247 -27.95 6.18 -61.98
N ALA A 248 -26.66 6.52 -61.99
CA ALA A 248 -26.03 7.29 -63.06
C ALA A 248 -25.86 6.48 -64.37
N ALA A 249 -25.67 5.16 -64.26
CA ALA A 249 -25.58 4.27 -65.42
C ALA A 249 -26.94 4.04 -66.13
N SER A 250 -28.07 4.37 -65.49
CA SER A 250 -29.41 4.13 -66.03
C SER A 250 -29.98 5.26 -66.91
N MET A 251 -29.21 6.32 -67.18
CA MET A 251 -29.59 7.42 -68.09
C MET A 251 -28.57 7.61 -69.23
N VAL A 252 -28.41 6.62 -70.11
CA VAL A 252 -28.12 6.78 -71.56
C VAL A 252 -28.14 5.39 -72.21
N THR A 253 -29.26 5.03 -72.85
CA THR A 253 -29.38 4.49 -74.24
C THR A 253 -30.79 3.97 -74.47
N THR A 254 -31.32 4.21 -75.67
CA THR A 254 -32.67 3.84 -76.09
C THR A 254 -32.67 2.56 -76.92
N THR A 255 -33.77 1.82 -76.81
CA THR A 255 -34.32 0.89 -77.82
C THR A 255 -33.40 -0.23 -78.34
N GLU A 256 -33.60 -1.44 -77.82
CA GLU A 256 -34.07 -2.54 -78.68
C GLU A 256 -34.91 -3.56 -77.89
N VAL A 257 -35.75 -4.32 -78.61
CA VAL A 257 -36.75 -5.22 -78.01
C VAL A 257 -36.11 -6.58 -77.73
N ALA A 258 -35.97 -6.93 -76.45
CA ALA A 258 -35.64 -8.29 -76.03
C ALA A 258 -36.48 -8.67 -74.81
N THR A 259 -37.21 -9.78 -74.92
CA THR A 259 -38.05 -10.36 -73.88
C THR A 259 -37.19 -10.90 -72.74
N THR A 260 -36.90 -10.08 -71.73
CA THR A 260 -36.18 -10.51 -70.53
C THR A 260 -37.15 -11.02 -69.48
N THR A 261 -37.10 -12.33 -69.25
CA THR A 261 -37.75 -13.01 -68.14
C THR A 261 -37.39 -12.32 -66.83
N ILE A 262 -38.40 -11.85 -66.07
CA ILE A 262 -38.19 -11.35 -64.71
C ILE A 262 -37.89 -12.56 -63.82
N VAL A 263 -36.61 -12.93 -63.74
CA VAL A 263 -36.08 -13.76 -62.66
C VAL A 263 -36.02 -12.86 -61.43
N THR A 264 -37.03 -12.96 -60.57
CA THR A 264 -36.94 -12.44 -59.21
C THR A 264 -35.92 -13.28 -58.44
N ASP A 265 -34.67 -12.86 -58.45
CA ASP A 265 -33.59 -13.51 -57.72
C ASP A 265 -33.78 -13.28 -56.21
N THR A 266 -34.53 -14.18 -55.55
CA THR A 266 -34.79 -14.18 -54.11
C THR A 266 -33.58 -14.68 -53.29
N THR A 267 -32.36 -14.44 -53.77
CA THR A 267 -31.13 -15.14 -53.38
C THR A 267 -30.11 -14.25 -52.65
N THR A 268 -30.44 -12.99 -52.35
CA THR A 268 -29.50 -12.00 -51.78
C THR A 268 -29.65 -11.71 -50.28
N ASN A 269 -30.59 -12.33 -49.57
CA ASN A 269 -30.70 -12.17 -48.10
C ASN A 269 -29.52 -12.77 -47.29
N ASN A 270 -28.67 -13.60 -47.92
CA ASN A 270 -27.54 -14.22 -47.24
C ASN A 270 -26.32 -13.27 -47.10
N GLY A 271 -26.17 -12.26 -47.97
CA GLY A 271 -25.00 -11.37 -47.97
C GLY A 271 -24.89 -10.54 -46.68
N PHE A 272 -26.00 -9.93 -46.27
CA PHE A 272 -26.09 -9.07 -45.08
C PHE A 272 -25.69 -9.79 -43.78
N PHE A 273 -25.95 -11.09 -43.67
CA PHE A 273 -25.54 -11.89 -42.50
C PHE A 273 -24.02 -12.06 -42.41
N PHE A 274 -23.34 -12.28 -43.55
CA PHE A 274 -21.88 -12.40 -43.57
C PHE A 274 -21.14 -11.07 -43.38
N GLU A 275 -21.76 -9.93 -43.71
CA GLU A 275 -21.22 -8.59 -43.44
C GLU A 275 -21.34 -8.19 -41.96
N ILE A 276 -22.43 -8.58 -41.29
CA ILE A 276 -22.65 -8.29 -39.86
C ILE A 276 -21.84 -9.24 -38.94
N LEU A 277 -21.57 -10.47 -39.38
CA LEU A 277 -20.92 -11.50 -38.56
C LEU A 277 -19.55 -11.05 -37.99
N PRO A 278 -18.63 -10.41 -38.75
CA PRO A 278 -17.39 -9.84 -38.20
C PRO A 278 -17.61 -8.80 -37.11
N THR A 279 -18.62 -7.94 -37.23
CA THR A 279 -18.95 -6.91 -36.23
C THR A 279 -19.49 -7.54 -34.96
N ILE A 280 -20.41 -8.50 -35.06
CA ILE A 280 -20.91 -9.26 -33.90
C ILE A 280 -19.78 -10.02 -33.21
N LEU A 281 -18.92 -10.69 -33.98
CA LEU A 281 -17.78 -11.43 -33.46
C LEU A 281 -16.78 -10.49 -32.76
N SER A 282 -16.49 -9.32 -33.34
CA SER A 282 -15.64 -8.29 -32.75
C SER A 282 -16.21 -7.76 -31.43
N LEU A 283 -17.50 -7.45 -31.38
CA LEU A 283 -18.19 -7.02 -30.16
C LEU A 283 -18.19 -8.12 -29.09
N LEU A 284 -18.41 -9.39 -29.48
CA LEU A 284 -18.36 -10.53 -28.55
C LEU A 284 -16.95 -10.74 -27.99
N ILE A 285 -15.92 -10.70 -28.83
CA ILE A 285 -14.51 -10.81 -28.40
C ILE A 285 -14.15 -9.63 -27.47
N SER A 286 -14.56 -8.41 -27.82
CA SER A 286 -14.34 -7.22 -27.00
C SER A 286 -15.04 -7.32 -25.65
N PHE A 287 -16.29 -7.80 -25.61
CA PHE A 287 -17.03 -8.04 -24.38
C PHE A 287 -16.37 -9.11 -23.50
N VAL A 288 -16.00 -10.26 -24.08
CA VAL A 288 -15.30 -11.34 -23.35
C VAL A 288 -13.96 -10.89 -22.80
N ALA A 289 -13.17 -10.15 -23.59
CA ALA A 289 -11.92 -9.54 -23.14
C ALA A 289 -12.16 -8.54 -22.01
N SER A 290 -13.20 -7.70 -22.12
CA SER A 290 -13.56 -6.71 -21.10
C SER A 290 -13.99 -7.38 -19.79
N CYS A 291 -14.79 -8.44 -19.83
CA CYS A 291 -15.14 -9.24 -18.65
C CYS A 291 -13.91 -9.84 -17.97
N LYS A 292 -12.98 -10.43 -18.75
CA LYS A 292 -11.74 -11.01 -18.20
C LYS A 292 -10.83 -9.96 -17.56
N VAL A 293 -10.63 -8.82 -18.23
CA VAL A 293 -9.87 -7.67 -17.71
C VAL A 293 -10.52 -7.14 -16.43
N TYR A 294 -11.85 -6.96 -16.44
CA TYR A 294 -12.60 -6.48 -15.28
C TYR A 294 -12.45 -7.41 -14.07
N ASN A 295 -12.60 -8.72 -14.27
CA ASN A 295 -12.52 -9.68 -13.16
C ASN A 295 -11.13 -9.69 -12.52
N ASN A 296 -10.07 -9.89 -13.31
CA ASN A 296 -8.72 -10.08 -12.78
C ASN A 296 -8.08 -8.77 -12.26
N LEU A 297 -8.40 -7.61 -12.86
CA LEU A 297 -7.76 -6.32 -12.53
C LEU A 297 -8.62 -5.38 -11.67
N ILE A 298 -9.95 -5.50 -11.71
CA ILE A 298 -10.85 -4.68 -10.88
C ILE A 298 -11.39 -5.52 -9.73
N ALA A 299 -12.29 -6.47 -10.01
CA ALA A 299 -13.03 -7.17 -8.95
C ALA A 299 -12.12 -7.96 -8.00
N ASP A 300 -11.08 -8.63 -8.51
CA ASP A 300 -10.15 -9.37 -7.65
C ASP A 300 -9.15 -8.43 -6.94
N ARG A 301 -9.00 -7.18 -7.40
CA ARG A 301 -8.20 -6.14 -6.74
C ARG A 301 -8.99 -5.48 -5.61
N ASP A 302 -10.29 -5.27 -5.81
CA ASP A 302 -11.23 -4.80 -4.77
C ASP A 302 -11.23 -5.73 -3.54
N ILE A 303 -11.21 -7.05 -3.77
CA ILE A 303 -11.09 -8.07 -2.72
C ILE A 303 -9.79 -7.89 -1.90
N VAL A 304 -8.66 -7.65 -2.57
CA VAL A 304 -7.36 -7.46 -1.89
C VAL A 304 -7.32 -6.15 -1.10
N VAL A 305 -7.89 -5.07 -1.65
CA VAL A 305 -8.00 -3.78 -0.93
C VAL A 305 -8.91 -3.91 0.29
N ALA A 306 -10.07 -4.56 0.16
CA ALA A 306 -10.98 -4.81 1.28
C ALA A 306 -10.33 -5.68 2.38
N SER A 307 -9.65 -6.77 2.00
CA SER A 307 -8.88 -7.61 2.94
C SER A 307 -7.76 -6.86 3.65
N ASN A 308 -7.03 -5.98 2.95
CA ASN A 308 -6.03 -5.12 3.56
C ASN A 308 -6.65 -4.09 4.52
N ALA A 309 -7.85 -3.56 4.22
CA ALA A 309 -8.57 -2.64 5.10
C ALA A 309 -9.13 -3.32 6.36
N GLN A 310 -9.61 -4.57 6.26
CA GLN A 310 -9.99 -5.37 7.43
C GLN A 310 -8.77 -5.67 8.32
N ARG A 311 -7.65 -6.10 7.73
CA ARG A 311 -6.39 -6.30 8.46
C ARG A 311 -5.84 -5.00 9.09
N ALA A 312 -6.12 -3.84 8.48
CA ALA A 312 -5.83 -2.55 9.11
C ALA A 312 -6.66 -2.34 10.38
N ALA A 313 -7.98 -2.58 10.33
CA ALA A 313 -8.85 -2.49 11.50
C ALA A 313 -8.46 -3.47 12.63
N GLU A 314 -8.12 -4.72 12.30
CA GLU A 314 -7.56 -5.70 13.25
C GLU A 314 -6.26 -5.18 13.89
N THR A 315 -5.35 -4.62 13.08
CA THR A 315 -4.09 -4.04 13.55
C THR A 315 -4.34 -2.85 14.48
N ILE A 316 -5.36 -2.03 14.22
CA ILE A 316 -5.79 -0.94 15.12
C ILE A 316 -6.35 -1.49 16.43
N ALA A 317 -7.23 -2.50 16.40
CA ALA A 317 -7.75 -3.12 17.63
C ALA A 317 -6.62 -3.72 18.50
N LEU A 318 -5.60 -4.32 17.87
CA LEU A 318 -4.41 -4.85 18.54
C LEU A 318 -3.44 -3.76 19.04
N LEU A 319 -3.42 -2.56 18.42
CA LEU A 319 -2.73 -1.37 18.93
C LEU A 319 -3.46 -0.75 20.12
N GLN A 320 -4.79 -0.57 20.02
CA GLN A 320 -5.63 -0.03 21.08
C GLN A 320 -5.60 -0.94 22.33
N SER A 321 -5.58 -2.27 22.16
CA SER A 321 -5.36 -3.24 23.24
C SER A 321 -3.88 -3.44 23.64
N ASN A 322 -2.98 -2.59 23.13
CA ASN A 322 -1.56 -2.52 23.51
C ASN A 322 -0.75 -3.81 23.30
N GLN A 323 -1.20 -4.72 22.41
CA GLN A 323 -0.48 -5.93 22.01
C GLN A 323 0.60 -5.64 20.96
N LEU A 324 0.39 -4.57 20.18
CA LEU A 324 1.33 -4.06 19.19
C LEU A 324 1.98 -2.76 19.67
N ILE A 325 3.14 -2.46 19.09
CA ILE A 325 3.84 -1.19 19.21
C ILE A 325 3.89 -0.55 17.83
N ARG A 326 3.61 0.75 17.77
CA ARG A 326 3.90 1.59 16.60
C ARG A 326 5.10 2.47 16.91
N LYS A 327 6.10 2.48 16.04
CA LYS A 327 7.20 3.46 16.07
C LYS A 327 7.33 4.15 14.72
N ARG A 328 7.57 5.46 14.76
CA ARG A 328 7.75 6.34 13.59
C ARG A 328 9.12 7.00 13.66
N TRP A 329 9.81 7.12 12.53
CA TRP A 329 11.10 7.81 12.45
C TRP A 329 11.48 8.20 11.02
N THR A 330 12.42 9.13 10.89
CA THR A 330 13.06 9.49 9.63
C THR A 330 14.55 9.17 9.66
N PHE A 331 15.10 8.66 8.56
CA PHE A 331 16.53 8.32 8.44
C PHE A 331 17.08 8.54 7.03
N PRO A 332 18.38 8.85 6.85
CA PRO A 332 18.98 9.08 5.55
C PRO A 332 19.03 7.80 4.70
N ALA A 333 18.65 7.90 3.42
CA ALA A 333 18.65 6.76 2.50
C ALA A 333 20.08 6.36 2.08
N SER A 334 21.00 7.33 1.99
CA SER A 334 22.41 7.09 1.66
C SER A 334 23.34 7.34 2.86
N ALA A 335 24.28 6.41 3.07
CA ALA A 335 25.29 6.52 4.11
C ALA A 335 26.29 7.67 3.89
N SER A 336 26.54 8.09 2.64
CA SER A 336 27.50 9.15 2.30
C SER A 336 27.00 10.57 2.61
N VAL A 337 25.69 10.74 2.78
CA VAL A 337 25.11 12.06 3.09
C VAL A 337 25.08 12.31 4.60
N ALA A 338 24.96 11.23 5.40
CA ALA A 338 24.98 11.30 6.86
C ALA A 338 26.29 11.84 7.45
N THR A 339 27.42 11.71 6.72
CA THR A 339 28.73 12.22 7.13
C THR A 339 28.97 13.68 6.75
N ASN A 340 28.39 14.15 5.63
CA ASN A 340 28.68 15.47 5.08
C ASN A 340 27.79 16.59 5.63
N TYR A 341 26.74 16.27 6.38
CA TYR A 341 25.78 17.24 6.94
C TYR A 341 26.09 17.72 8.37
N GLY A 342 27.29 17.43 8.90
CA GLY A 342 27.71 17.82 10.26
C GLY A 342 27.13 16.92 11.37
N SER A 343 27.83 16.61 12.47
CA SER A 343 29.20 16.96 12.93
C SER A 343 29.48 18.43 13.28
N THR A 344 28.46 19.28 13.33
CA THR A 344 28.43 20.46 14.23
C THR A 344 27.49 20.26 15.42
N TYR A 345 26.70 19.19 15.42
CA TYR A 345 26.52 18.42 16.65
C TYR A 345 27.84 17.66 16.86
N GLU A 346 28.77 18.36 17.50
CA GLU A 346 29.80 17.73 18.30
C GLU A 346 29.09 16.79 19.29
N GLU A 347 29.66 15.62 19.52
CA GLU A 347 29.16 14.71 20.55
C GLU A 347 29.50 15.33 21.90
N VAL A 348 28.70 16.32 22.32
CA VAL A 348 28.69 16.83 23.69
C VAL A 348 28.06 15.74 24.55
N VAL A 349 28.86 14.68 24.75
CA VAL A 349 28.98 14.09 26.07
C VAL A 349 29.44 15.24 26.95
N THR A 350 28.49 15.88 27.64
CA THR A 350 28.86 16.61 28.86
C THR A 350 29.37 15.57 29.83
N GLU A 351 30.66 15.28 29.75
CA GLU A 351 31.49 15.01 30.92
C GLU A 351 31.54 16.31 31.75
N GLU A 352 30.38 16.75 32.26
CA GLU A 352 30.37 17.57 33.46
C GLU A 352 30.77 16.64 34.61
N GLU A 353 32.08 16.45 34.73
CA GLU A 353 32.73 16.22 36.00
C GLU A 353 32.33 17.35 36.95
N VAL A 354 31.19 17.18 37.64
CA VAL A 354 31.00 17.83 38.93
C VAL A 354 32.10 17.30 39.83
N ASN A 355 33.12 18.14 40.00
CA ASN A 355 34.40 17.88 40.65
C ASN A 355 34.24 17.73 42.17
N ASP A 356 33.46 16.74 42.60
CA ASP A 356 33.21 16.43 44.00
C ASP A 356 34.20 15.39 44.51
N LYS A 357 35.34 15.90 45.00
CA LYS A 357 36.42 15.11 45.59
C LYS A 357 36.06 14.51 46.96
N SER A 358 35.10 13.58 47.03
CA SER A 358 35.11 12.51 48.04
C SER A 358 34.01 11.45 47.86
N SER A 359 34.21 10.45 46.99
CA SER A 359 33.96 9.04 47.34
C SER A 359 34.45 8.10 46.23
N THR A 360 34.94 6.92 46.63
CA THR A 360 35.37 5.81 45.75
C THR A 360 34.33 5.47 44.68
N PRO A 361 34.68 5.41 43.38
CA PRO A 361 33.75 4.97 42.34
C PRO A 361 33.47 3.48 42.48
N SER A 362 32.20 3.13 42.72
CA SER A 362 31.74 1.74 42.70
C SER A 362 31.62 1.25 41.26
N ALA A 363 32.44 0.27 40.90
CA ALA A 363 32.48 -0.32 39.56
C ALA A 363 31.28 -1.26 39.31
N SER A 364 30.08 -0.72 39.13
CA SER A 364 28.89 -1.53 38.79
C SER A 364 27.79 -0.81 37.97
N ALA A 365 28.11 0.29 37.28
CA ALA A 365 27.19 0.89 36.30
C ALA A 365 27.31 0.17 34.95
N SER A 366 26.66 -1.00 34.84
CA SER A 366 26.55 -1.74 33.58
C SER A 366 25.87 -0.88 32.50
N ALA A 367 26.59 -0.55 31.44
CA ALA A 367 26.01 0.09 30.26
C ALA A 367 24.95 -0.86 29.67
N SER A 368 23.67 -0.47 29.73
CA SER A 368 22.56 -1.33 29.31
C SER A 368 22.75 -1.75 27.85
N ALA A 369 23.01 -3.04 27.63
CA ALA A 369 23.32 -3.57 26.32
C ALA A 369 22.09 -3.46 25.39
N THR A 370 22.13 -2.50 24.47
CA THR A 370 21.07 -2.30 23.48
C THR A 370 21.13 -3.38 22.40
N ILE A 371 20.07 -4.17 22.29
CA ILE A 371 19.95 -5.26 21.33
C ILE A 371 19.30 -4.74 20.04
N PRO A 372 19.91 -4.89 18.85
CA PRO A 372 19.28 -4.49 17.59
C PRO A 372 18.07 -5.37 17.27
N LEU A 373 17.02 -4.78 16.67
CA LEU A 373 15.79 -5.47 16.32
C LEU A 373 15.61 -5.60 14.79
N PHE A 374 15.35 -6.83 14.33
CA PHE A 374 14.79 -7.12 13.01
C PHE A 374 13.27 -7.26 13.08
N THR A 375 12.57 -6.58 12.17
CA THR A 375 11.13 -6.72 11.93
C THR A 375 10.89 -7.75 10.82
N LEU A 376 10.30 -8.91 11.14
CA LEU A 376 10.08 -10.03 10.22
C LEU A 376 8.59 -10.16 9.84
N LYS A 377 8.29 -10.56 8.58
CA LYS A 377 6.90 -10.81 8.13
C LYS A 377 6.28 -12.07 8.77
N THR A 378 7.09 -13.05 9.18
CA THR A 378 6.62 -14.26 9.86
C THR A 378 7.48 -14.51 11.09
N PRO A 379 6.96 -15.17 12.15
CA PRO A 379 7.72 -15.47 13.36
C PRO A 379 9.07 -16.15 13.07
N LEU A 380 10.04 -15.88 13.95
CA LEU A 380 11.22 -16.73 14.10
C LEU A 380 10.87 -17.78 15.17
N GLU A 381 10.79 -19.04 14.78
CA GLU A 381 10.54 -20.16 15.69
C GLU A 381 11.82 -20.56 16.46
N LYS A 382 11.66 -21.30 17.57
CA LYS A 382 12.79 -21.79 18.37
C LYS A 382 13.63 -22.76 17.55
N ASN A 383 14.94 -22.58 17.55
CA ASN A 383 15.94 -23.31 16.76
C ASN A 383 15.73 -23.25 15.22
N ALA A 384 14.73 -22.52 14.73
CA ALA A 384 14.52 -22.37 13.29
C ALA A 384 15.60 -21.47 12.69
N VAL A 385 16.15 -21.91 11.55
CA VAL A 385 17.15 -21.18 10.78
C VAL A 385 16.45 -20.27 9.78
N ARG A 386 16.80 -18.97 9.76
CA ARG A 386 16.33 -18.02 8.76
C ARG A 386 17.49 -17.34 8.06
N ASN A 387 17.43 -17.29 6.73
CA ASN A 387 18.39 -16.56 5.90
C ASN A 387 17.80 -15.20 5.52
N LEU A 388 18.43 -14.13 5.96
CA LEU A 388 18.05 -12.74 5.66
C LEU A 388 18.93 -12.21 4.53
N ASN A 389 18.31 -11.71 3.45
CA ASN A 389 18.99 -11.03 2.36
C ASN A 389 18.96 -9.53 2.62
N LEU A 390 20.07 -8.98 3.08
CA LEU A 390 20.23 -7.59 3.51
C LEU A 390 20.98 -6.78 2.44
N PHE A 391 20.45 -5.62 2.10
CA PHE A 391 21.03 -4.72 1.09
C PHE A 391 20.77 -3.22 1.34
N GLU A 392 19.85 -2.87 2.25
CA GLU A 392 19.68 -1.47 2.66
C GLU A 392 20.86 -1.04 3.56
N PRO A 393 21.42 0.17 3.40
CA PRO A 393 22.60 0.61 4.16
C PRO A 393 22.48 0.48 5.68
N ARG A 394 21.26 0.67 6.24
CA ARG A 394 21.00 0.51 7.67
C ARG A 394 21.25 -0.90 8.19
N TRP A 395 20.83 -1.93 7.46
CA TRP A 395 21.00 -3.32 7.86
C TRP A 395 22.45 -3.78 7.67
N LEU A 396 23.12 -3.27 6.63
CA LEU A 396 24.54 -3.51 6.41
C LEU A 396 25.36 -2.96 7.58
N LYS A 397 25.19 -1.66 7.93
CA LYS A 397 25.82 -1.04 9.10
C LYS A 397 25.53 -1.76 10.42
N MET A 398 24.30 -2.25 10.60
CA MET A 398 23.92 -3.02 11.80
C MET A 398 24.70 -4.33 11.92
N ILE A 399 24.85 -5.09 10.83
CA ILE A 399 25.65 -6.32 10.81
C ILE A 399 27.13 -6.00 10.99
N ASP A 400 27.66 -4.96 10.34
CA ASP A 400 29.05 -4.55 10.48
C ASP A 400 29.39 -4.20 11.94
N ARG A 401 28.52 -3.45 12.65
CA ARG A 401 28.66 -3.15 14.08
C ARG A 401 28.70 -4.41 14.95
N LEU A 402 27.83 -5.39 14.68
CA LEU A 402 27.83 -6.67 15.40
C LEU A 402 29.14 -7.44 15.17
N LEU A 403 29.61 -7.51 13.92
CA LEU A 403 30.87 -8.18 13.59
C LEU A 403 32.09 -7.52 14.27
N LEU A 404 32.12 -6.19 14.32
CA LEU A 404 33.18 -5.41 14.98
C LEU A 404 33.19 -5.62 16.50
N SER A 405 32.04 -5.67 17.17
CA SER A 405 32.00 -5.92 18.63
C SER A 405 32.57 -7.29 18.99
N LYS A 406 32.25 -8.33 18.20
CA LYS A 406 32.82 -9.68 18.35
C LYS A 406 34.33 -9.72 18.14
N GLN A 407 34.86 -8.99 17.16
CA GLN A 407 36.32 -8.88 16.97
C GLN A 407 36.99 -8.20 18.16
N LYS A 408 36.40 -7.12 18.70
CA LYS A 408 36.93 -6.44 19.89
C LYS A 408 36.95 -7.36 21.12
N GLN A 409 35.88 -8.11 21.36
CA GLN A 409 35.82 -9.10 22.45
C GLN A 409 36.85 -10.22 22.30
N GLN A 410 37.05 -10.73 21.07
CA GLN A 410 38.08 -11.75 20.80
C GLN A 410 39.50 -11.20 20.96
N GLY A 411 39.75 -9.93 20.62
CA GLY A 411 41.04 -9.27 20.83
C GLY A 411 41.38 -9.10 22.31
N ILE A 412 40.42 -8.68 23.13
CA ILE A 412 40.61 -8.50 24.59
C ILE A 412 40.93 -9.84 25.27
N ASN A 413 40.21 -10.91 24.92
CA ASN A 413 40.40 -12.23 25.53
C ASN A 413 41.72 -12.93 25.13
N ASN A 414 42.42 -12.42 24.10
CA ASN A 414 43.69 -12.96 23.59
C ASN A 414 44.87 -12.00 23.85
N GLY A 415 44.70 -11.04 24.77
CA GLY A 415 45.43 -9.76 24.82
C GLY A 415 46.54 -9.62 25.85
N GLU A 416 47.05 -10.74 26.39
CA GLU A 416 48.32 -10.85 27.11
C GLU A 416 49.07 -12.09 26.57
N GLU A 417 50.14 -11.99 25.79
CA GLU A 417 50.83 -10.83 25.22
C GLU A 417 50.92 -10.95 23.68
N ALA A 418 50.60 -9.87 22.93
CA ALA A 418 50.84 -9.82 21.49
C ALA A 418 50.96 -8.39 20.94
N SER A 419 52.16 -7.80 21.04
CA SER A 419 52.51 -6.58 20.30
C SER A 419 52.54 -6.84 18.79
N ALA A 420 51.44 -6.56 18.10
CA ALA A 420 51.34 -6.71 16.66
C ALA A 420 52.03 -5.54 15.93
N SER A 421 53.25 -5.76 15.44
CA SER A 421 53.87 -4.87 14.46
C SER A 421 53.14 -5.01 13.11
N VAL A 422 52.49 -3.94 12.65
CA VAL A 422 51.95 -3.86 11.29
C VAL A 422 53.12 -3.70 10.33
N CYS A 423 53.58 -4.80 9.73
CA CYS A 423 54.51 -4.74 8.60
C CYS A 423 53.78 -4.18 7.38
N VAL A 424 54.14 -2.96 6.98
CA VAL A 424 53.72 -2.36 5.72
C VAL A 424 54.80 -2.71 4.68
N ASP A 425 54.57 -3.75 3.89
CA ASP A 425 55.40 -4.03 2.70
C ASP A 425 55.09 -2.99 1.61
N THR A 426 55.85 -1.89 1.60
CA THR A 426 55.89 -0.96 0.48
C THR A 426 56.67 -1.59 -0.68
N PHE A 427 55.97 -2.31 -1.55
CA PHE A 427 56.53 -2.73 -2.84
C PHE A 427 56.53 -1.55 -3.81
N THR A 428 57.62 -0.78 -3.83
CA THR A 428 57.90 0.13 -4.93
C THR A 428 58.49 -0.66 -6.08
N ASP A 429 57.71 -0.87 -7.14
CA ASP A 429 58.29 -1.12 -8.45
C ASP A 429 57.51 -0.38 -9.54
N ALA A 430 58.25 0.15 -10.50
CA ALA A 430 57.71 1.05 -11.51
C ALA A 430 57.45 0.29 -12.81
N THR A 431 56.19 0.05 -13.14
CA THR A 431 55.75 0.10 -14.55
C THR A 431 54.23 0.21 -14.68
N ASP A 432 53.84 1.05 -15.63
CA ASP A 432 52.49 1.36 -16.07
C ASP A 432 51.65 0.13 -16.45
N THR A 433 50.56 -0.14 -15.72
CA THR A 433 49.30 -0.71 -16.23
C THR A 433 48.21 -0.56 -15.15
N THR A 434 47.20 0.27 -15.41
CA THR A 434 46.05 0.46 -14.50
C THR A 434 45.19 -0.80 -14.42
N ARG A 435 45.37 -1.60 -13.36
CA ARG A 435 44.53 -2.77 -13.07
C ARG A 435 43.91 -2.63 -11.68
N THR A 436 42.60 -2.39 -11.62
CA THR A 436 41.86 -2.25 -10.37
C THR A 436 41.83 -3.57 -9.60
N THR A 437 42.71 -3.71 -8.60
CA THR A 437 42.78 -4.90 -7.75
C THR A 437 41.65 -4.87 -6.74
N THR A 438 40.58 -5.63 -6.99
CA THR A 438 39.54 -5.90 -5.99
C THR A 438 40.13 -6.74 -4.86
N THR A 439 40.35 -6.14 -3.69
CA THR A 439 40.80 -6.86 -2.48
C THR A 439 39.66 -7.73 -1.95
N THR A 440 39.54 -8.94 -2.48
CA THR A 440 38.63 -9.97 -1.97
C THR A 440 39.14 -10.49 -0.63
N ILE A 441 38.67 -9.91 0.48
CA ILE A 441 38.91 -10.44 1.82
C ILE A 441 38.14 -11.77 1.94
N ASN A 442 38.86 -12.87 1.77
CA ASN A 442 38.29 -14.21 1.69
C ASN A 442 38.00 -14.77 3.11
N ASN A 443 37.07 -14.14 3.82
CA ASN A 443 36.67 -14.47 5.20
C ASN A 443 35.81 -15.75 5.30
N ASN A 444 36.31 -16.87 4.78
CA ASN A 444 35.79 -18.21 5.09
C ASN A 444 36.25 -18.65 6.49
N VAL A 445 35.95 -17.85 7.51
CA VAL A 445 36.26 -18.15 8.92
C VAL A 445 35.27 -19.20 9.42
N ARG A 446 35.63 -20.48 9.23
CA ARG A 446 34.89 -21.61 9.80
C ARG A 446 35.23 -21.72 11.29
N ILE A 447 34.54 -20.94 12.10
CA ILE A 447 34.64 -20.95 13.57
C ILE A 447 34.36 -22.38 14.05
N LYS A 448 35.26 -22.94 14.87
CA LYS A 448 35.02 -24.15 15.66
C LYS A 448 34.69 -23.73 17.10
N ASP A 449 33.67 -24.38 17.65
CA ASP A 449 33.10 -24.05 18.95
C ASP A 449 33.99 -24.49 20.13
N ASN A 450 33.81 -23.84 21.30
CA ASN A 450 33.91 -24.39 22.68
C ASN A 450 34.35 -23.39 23.77
N ASN A 451 34.18 -22.08 23.60
CA ASN A 451 34.19 -21.16 24.75
C ASN A 451 33.02 -20.16 24.65
N SER A 452 32.55 -19.70 25.82
CA SER A 452 31.34 -18.89 26.01
C SER A 452 31.53 -17.43 25.56
N VAL A 453 31.87 -17.24 24.29
CA VAL A 453 31.80 -15.93 23.63
C VAL A 453 30.34 -15.49 23.67
N GLU A 454 30.09 -14.26 24.14
CA GLU A 454 28.76 -13.66 24.11
C GLU A 454 28.19 -13.76 22.69
N GLN A 455 27.14 -14.55 22.53
CA GLN A 455 26.53 -14.79 21.23
C GLN A 455 25.95 -13.47 20.73
N GLN A 456 26.26 -13.12 19.47
CA GLN A 456 25.72 -11.94 18.78
C GLN A 456 24.20 -12.04 18.72
N THR A 457 23.56 -11.46 19.73
CA THR A 457 22.14 -11.55 19.99
C THR A 457 21.43 -10.40 19.32
N ILE A 458 20.45 -10.73 18.49
CA ILE A 458 19.60 -9.80 17.75
C ILE A 458 18.16 -10.09 18.16
N GLY A 459 17.34 -9.10 18.45
CA GLY A 459 15.92 -9.33 18.66
C GLY A 459 15.18 -9.48 17.33
N CYS A 460 14.25 -10.42 17.22
CA CYS A 460 13.38 -10.58 16.05
C CYS A 460 11.92 -10.44 16.47
N VAL A 461 11.24 -9.42 15.95
CA VAL A 461 9.82 -9.12 16.23
C VAL A 461 8.97 -9.33 14.98
N ILE A 462 7.69 -9.67 15.16
CA ILE A 462 6.74 -9.86 14.05
C ILE A 462 6.18 -8.50 13.63
N CYS A 463 6.35 -8.16 12.36
CA CYS A 463 5.90 -6.92 11.74
C CYS A 463 4.52 -7.10 11.13
N GLU A 464 3.50 -6.45 11.69
CA GLU A 464 2.12 -6.51 11.18
C GLU A 464 1.91 -5.50 10.05
N ASN A 465 2.41 -4.27 10.22
CA ASN A 465 2.39 -3.25 9.16
C ASN A 465 3.74 -2.52 9.09
N LYS A 466 4.09 -2.11 7.87
CA LYS A 466 5.26 -1.29 7.57
C LYS A 466 4.97 -0.35 6.42
N PHE A 467 5.00 0.94 6.68
CA PHE A 467 4.91 1.98 5.67
C PHE A 467 6.25 2.69 5.54
N TYR A 468 6.71 2.85 4.29
CA TYR A 468 7.91 3.60 3.95
C TYR A 468 7.59 4.60 2.85
N SER A 469 8.07 5.82 3.00
CA SER A 469 8.00 6.87 1.97
C SER A 469 9.32 7.61 1.88
N ALA A 470 9.64 8.14 0.70
CA ALA A 470 10.74 9.09 0.58
C ALA A 470 10.35 10.44 1.19
N VAL A 471 11.35 11.14 1.73
CA VAL A 471 11.25 12.50 2.28
C VAL A 471 12.53 13.27 1.98
N ASN A 472 12.47 14.59 1.93
CA ASN A 472 13.67 15.43 1.89
C ASN A 472 14.10 15.77 3.33
N ILE A 473 15.22 15.24 3.81
CA ILE A 473 15.67 15.50 5.19
C ILE A 473 16.17 16.94 5.36
N ALA A 474 16.63 17.58 4.27
CA ALA A 474 17.11 18.95 4.32
C ALA A 474 16.00 19.96 4.66
N GLU A 475 14.73 19.62 4.40
CA GLU A 475 13.57 20.46 4.76
C GLU A 475 13.16 20.31 6.24
N ALA A 476 13.47 19.18 6.88
CA ALA A 476 13.15 18.92 8.29
C ALA A 476 14.15 19.57 9.28
N ALA A 477 15.28 20.10 8.78
CA ALA A 477 16.23 20.87 9.56
C ALA A 477 15.86 22.36 9.51
N GLU A 478 14.86 22.75 10.31
CA GLU A 478 14.24 24.07 10.29
C GLU A 478 15.23 25.25 10.41
N GLY A 479 14.94 26.34 9.68
CA GLY A 479 15.33 27.70 10.10
C GLY A 479 16.33 28.49 9.24
N ASN A 480 16.93 27.93 8.18
CA ASN A 480 17.87 28.68 7.33
C ASN A 480 17.43 28.79 5.86
N GLU A 481 17.17 30.01 5.38
CA GLU A 481 16.74 30.36 4.01
C GLU A 481 17.70 29.95 2.87
N LYS A 482 18.90 29.44 3.17
CA LYS A 482 19.83 28.96 2.15
C LYS A 482 19.42 27.56 1.69
N SER A 483 18.90 27.46 0.47
CA SER A 483 18.41 26.22 -0.14
C SER A 483 19.45 25.09 -0.09
N LEU A 484 19.35 24.26 0.94
CA LEU A 484 20.20 23.11 1.15
C LEU A 484 19.97 22.06 0.03
N PRO A 485 21.01 21.34 -0.41
CA PRO A 485 20.88 20.31 -1.45
C PRO A 485 19.92 19.22 -0.97
N PHE A 486 19.06 18.73 -1.88
CA PHE A 486 18.12 17.64 -1.60
C PHE A 486 18.84 16.45 -0.95
N VAL A 487 18.37 16.04 0.23
CA VAL A 487 18.88 14.87 0.96
C VAL A 487 17.79 13.82 0.97
N GLU A 488 17.97 12.78 0.16
CA GLU A 488 17.04 11.66 0.15
C GLU A 488 17.01 10.95 1.50
N GLY A 489 15.85 10.99 2.14
CA GLY A 489 15.53 10.25 3.34
C GLY A 489 14.46 9.20 3.14
N ARG A 490 14.17 8.50 4.23
CA ARG A 490 13.04 7.61 4.40
C ARG A 490 12.30 7.97 5.67
N TYR A 491 11.01 8.23 5.55
CA TYR A 491 10.07 8.12 6.67
C TYR A 491 9.66 6.66 6.79
N ALA A 492 9.67 6.14 8.02
CA ALA A 492 9.19 4.83 8.38
C ALA A 492 8.10 4.96 9.46
N ASP A 493 7.03 4.19 9.28
CA ASP A 493 5.99 3.95 10.26
C ASP A 493 5.79 2.44 10.34
N VAL A 494 6.11 1.84 11.49
CA VAL A 494 6.25 0.39 11.63
C VAL A 494 5.49 -0.08 12.86
N ILE A 495 4.59 -1.03 12.64
CA ILE A 495 3.75 -1.65 13.66
C ILE A 495 4.16 -3.12 13.81
N PHE A 496 4.49 -3.53 15.03
CA PHE A 496 5.01 -4.86 15.33
C PHE A 496 4.56 -5.36 16.70
N ARG A 497 4.52 -6.68 16.90
CA ARG A 497 4.13 -7.27 18.19
C ARG A 497 5.12 -6.93 19.30
N ARG A 498 4.62 -6.69 20.52
CA ARG A 498 5.45 -6.62 21.74
C ARG A 498 6.29 -7.88 21.95
N ARG A 499 5.77 -9.02 21.53
CA ARG A 499 6.44 -10.33 21.63
C ARG A 499 7.42 -10.57 20.47
N GLY A 500 8.64 -10.98 20.82
CA GLY A 500 9.68 -11.37 19.87
C GLY A 500 10.42 -12.65 20.28
N ARG A 501 11.47 -12.96 19.53
CA ARG A 501 12.42 -14.03 19.83
C ARG A 501 13.84 -13.55 19.60
N PHE A 502 14.76 -13.90 20.50
CA PHE A 502 16.19 -13.69 20.24
C PHE A 502 16.64 -14.52 19.03
N GLY A 503 17.52 -13.95 18.22
CA GLY A 503 18.13 -14.56 17.06
C GLY A 503 19.64 -14.50 17.21
N GLU A 504 20.30 -15.65 17.12
CA GLU A 504 21.75 -15.74 17.11
C GLU A 504 22.26 -15.64 15.66
N LEU A 505 23.21 -14.73 15.41
CA LEU A 505 23.86 -14.60 14.11
C LEU A 505 24.95 -15.69 13.93
N GLN A 506 24.62 -16.75 13.20
CA GLN A 506 25.55 -17.87 12.97
C GLN A 506 26.58 -17.61 11.87
N CYS A 507 26.14 -17.03 10.76
CA CYS A 507 26.98 -16.84 9.58
C CYS A 507 26.57 -15.59 8.82
N VAL A 508 27.57 -14.90 8.27
CA VAL A 508 27.41 -13.74 7.39
C VAL A 508 28.19 -14.04 6.12
N THR A 509 27.51 -14.07 4.98
CA THR A 509 28.14 -14.22 3.67
C THR A 509 27.94 -12.95 2.87
N GLU A 510 29.04 -12.30 2.50
CA GLU A 510 29.02 -11.10 1.66
C GLU A 510 29.00 -11.47 0.18
N GLY A 511 28.35 -10.64 -0.63
CA GLY A 511 28.29 -10.75 -2.08
C GLY A 511 27.76 -9.47 -2.70
N ASN A 512 27.52 -9.49 -4.01
CA ASN A 512 27.08 -8.31 -4.77
C ASN A 512 25.72 -8.52 -5.42
N ARG A 513 24.95 -7.44 -5.54
CA ARG A 513 23.77 -7.38 -6.43
C ARG A 513 24.23 -7.31 -7.89
N PRO A 514 23.34 -7.60 -8.88
CA PRO A 514 23.63 -7.34 -10.29
C PRO A 514 24.02 -5.89 -10.60
N SER A 515 23.61 -4.94 -9.76
CA SER A 515 24.00 -3.53 -9.83
C SER A 515 25.38 -3.20 -9.22
N GLY A 516 26.18 -4.22 -8.84
CA GLY A 516 27.46 -4.06 -8.15
C GLY A 516 27.36 -3.66 -6.67
N ALA A 517 26.17 -3.28 -6.17
CA ALA A 517 25.98 -2.86 -4.78
C ALA A 517 26.11 -4.03 -3.78
N ARG A 518 26.71 -3.76 -2.62
CA ARG A 518 26.91 -4.73 -1.52
C ARG A 518 25.61 -5.40 -1.11
N LYS A 519 25.68 -6.72 -0.90
CA LYS A 519 24.61 -7.57 -0.38
C LYS A 519 25.20 -8.48 0.71
N VAL A 520 24.47 -8.63 1.81
CA VAL A 520 24.82 -9.55 2.90
C VAL A 520 23.72 -10.61 3.04
N SER A 521 24.12 -11.87 3.09
CA SER A 521 23.26 -12.98 3.50
C SER A 521 23.58 -13.33 4.95
N ALA A 522 22.69 -12.98 5.87
CA ALA A 522 22.81 -13.27 7.30
C ALA A 522 21.97 -14.50 7.68
N ARG A 523 22.60 -15.54 8.22
CA ARG A 523 21.94 -16.72 8.76
C ARG A 523 21.72 -16.53 10.26
N ILE A 524 20.47 -16.38 10.67
CA ILE A 524 20.06 -16.26 12.07
C ILE A 524 19.35 -17.54 12.54
N VAL A 525 19.46 -17.86 13.83
CA VAL A 525 18.76 -18.98 14.47
C VAL A 525 17.98 -18.52 15.68
N GLY A 526 16.70 -18.90 15.76
CA GLY A 526 15.83 -18.51 16.88
C GLY A 526 16.24 -19.16 18.20
N ARG A 527 16.26 -18.36 19.26
CA ARG A 527 16.60 -18.74 20.65
C ARG A 527 15.37 -18.53 21.54
N GLU A 528 15.52 -17.97 22.74
CA GLU A 528 14.41 -17.76 23.69
C GLU A 528 13.44 -16.67 23.21
N SER A 529 12.18 -16.74 23.64
CA SER A 529 11.23 -15.64 23.41
C SER A 529 11.53 -14.47 24.35
N PHE A 530 11.24 -13.25 23.93
CA PHE A 530 11.20 -12.07 24.80
C PHE A 530 9.88 -11.31 24.58
N GLU A 531 9.59 -10.40 25.50
CA GLU A 531 8.48 -9.47 25.39
C GLU A 531 8.97 -8.08 25.74
N LEU A 532 8.56 -7.12 24.92
CA LEU A 532 8.87 -5.70 25.08
C LEU A 532 7.94 -5.13 26.15
N PRO A 533 8.49 -4.51 27.21
CA PRO A 533 7.69 -4.09 28.36
C PRO A 533 6.59 -3.13 27.90
N SER A 534 5.36 -3.42 28.31
CA SER A 534 4.26 -2.47 28.19
C SER A 534 4.44 -1.36 29.21
N SER A 535 4.59 -0.13 28.73
CA SER A 535 4.43 1.05 29.60
C SER A 535 3.00 1.03 30.15
N LYS A 536 2.88 1.00 31.49
CA LYS A 536 1.56 1.07 32.17
C LYS A 536 1.06 2.51 32.31
N SER A 537 1.93 3.50 32.15
CA SER A 537 1.53 4.89 31.98
C SER A 537 1.13 5.14 30.53
N ASN A 538 0.21 6.08 30.30
CA ASN A 538 -0.13 6.58 28.96
C ASN A 538 1.03 7.30 28.24
N ASP A 539 2.20 7.34 28.88
CA ASP A 539 3.47 7.77 28.35
C ASP A 539 4.01 6.73 27.35
N ARG A 540 3.60 6.89 26.08
CA ARG A 540 3.98 6.05 24.93
C ARG A 540 5.47 6.14 24.57
N ASP A 541 6.18 7.14 25.09
CA ASP A 541 7.61 7.32 24.83
C ASP A 541 8.50 6.47 25.75
N ASN A 542 7.93 5.90 26.83
CA ASN A 542 8.63 5.03 27.78
C ASN A 542 8.76 3.55 27.35
N ASP A 543 8.29 3.18 26.16
CA ASP A 543 8.66 1.89 25.54
C ASP A 543 10.19 1.85 25.40
N GLN A 544 10.84 0.77 25.88
CA GLN A 544 12.30 0.58 25.90
C GLN A 544 12.93 0.31 24.52
N ILE A 545 12.43 1.01 23.50
CA ILE A 545 12.73 0.84 22.08
C ILE A 545 13.11 2.19 21.50
N SER A 546 14.36 2.29 21.08
CA SER A 546 14.90 3.46 20.40
C SER A 546 15.17 3.16 18.92
N VAL A 547 15.36 4.21 18.14
CA VAL A 547 15.79 4.14 16.75
C VAL A 547 17.17 4.77 16.67
N VAL A 548 18.16 4.06 16.11
CA VAL A 548 19.48 4.66 15.87
C VAL A 548 19.45 5.63 14.68
N ARG A 549 20.43 6.54 14.59
CA ARG A 549 20.55 7.50 13.47
C ARG A 549 20.57 6.84 12.07
N GLU A 550 21.01 5.58 11.98
CA GLU A 550 20.95 4.78 10.75
C GLU A 550 19.55 4.29 10.35
N GLY A 551 18.54 4.38 11.23
CA GLY A 551 17.15 4.01 10.92
C GLY A 551 16.77 2.54 11.15
N TYR A 552 17.52 1.82 12.01
CA TYR A 552 17.11 0.52 12.56
C TYR A 552 16.71 0.64 14.03
N LEU A 553 15.87 -0.29 14.50
CA LEU A 553 15.35 -0.33 15.87
C LEU A 553 16.34 -1.02 16.81
N THR A 554 16.40 -0.56 18.05
CA THR A 554 17.12 -1.20 19.17
C THR A 554 16.22 -1.25 20.40
N ALA A 555 16.40 -2.26 21.25
CA ALA A 555 15.74 -2.33 22.55
C ALA A 555 16.72 -2.61 23.68
N SER A 556 16.49 -1.98 24.84
CA SER A 556 17.25 -2.19 26.07
C SER A 556 16.55 -3.20 26.99
N ASN A 557 17.31 -3.79 27.92
CA ASN A 557 16.83 -4.64 29.01
C ASN A 557 15.90 -5.82 28.63
N LEU A 558 15.95 -6.32 27.39
CA LEU A 558 15.17 -7.49 26.98
C LEU A 558 15.51 -8.70 27.86
N ARG A 559 14.47 -9.39 28.38
CA ARG A 559 14.63 -10.58 29.21
C ARG A 559 14.04 -11.82 28.53
N PRO A 560 14.73 -12.97 28.55
CA PRO A 560 14.15 -14.24 28.14
C PRO A 560 12.91 -14.60 28.97
N ILE A 561 11.81 -14.94 28.28
CA ILE A 561 10.63 -15.53 28.92
C ILE A 561 10.90 -17.03 29.07
N ILE A 562 11.13 -17.48 30.30
CA ILE A 562 11.26 -18.90 30.64
C ILE A 562 9.85 -19.49 30.75
N ILE A 563 9.29 -19.88 29.61
CA ILE A 563 7.99 -20.56 29.54
C ILE A 563 8.21 -22.02 29.89
N LYS A 564 7.67 -22.45 31.04
CA LYS A 564 7.85 -23.83 31.52
C LYS A 564 7.12 -24.87 30.65
N ASP A 565 6.14 -24.44 29.84
CA ASP A 565 5.37 -25.29 28.93
C ASP A 565 5.30 -24.71 27.50
N GLU A 566 6.22 -25.11 26.62
CA GLU A 566 6.27 -24.61 25.22
C GLU A 566 5.13 -25.09 24.31
N LYS A 567 4.18 -25.91 24.81
CA LYS A 567 3.09 -26.49 24.01
C LYS A 567 2.08 -25.48 23.46
N ILE A 568 2.02 -24.27 24.03
CA ILE A 568 1.04 -23.23 23.66
C ILE A 568 1.44 -22.49 22.35
N PHE A 569 2.70 -22.59 21.89
CA PHE A 569 3.24 -21.68 20.86
C PHE A 569 3.04 -22.07 19.39
N LYS A 570 2.22 -23.08 19.07
CA LYS A 570 2.21 -23.67 17.72
C LYS A 570 1.09 -23.24 16.76
N THR A 571 0.11 -22.43 17.16
CA THR A 571 -1.15 -22.30 16.37
C THR A 571 -1.76 -20.90 16.24
N ASP A 572 -1.01 -19.81 16.46
CA ASP A 572 -1.52 -18.44 16.21
C ASP A 572 -1.17 -17.91 14.80
N THR A 573 -0.54 -18.74 13.96
CA THR A 573 -0.37 -18.41 12.52
C THR A 573 -1.63 -18.83 11.78
N VAL A 574 -2.61 -17.94 11.73
CA VAL A 574 -3.87 -18.13 11.00
C VAL A 574 -3.58 -18.27 9.50
N ASN A 575 -3.58 -19.52 9.03
CA ASN A 575 -3.99 -19.79 7.66
C ASN A 575 -5.52 -19.72 7.64
N GLY A 576 -6.10 -18.97 6.70
CA GLY A 576 -7.55 -18.82 6.56
C GLY A 576 -8.24 -20.16 6.31
N SER A 577 -8.79 -20.73 7.38
CA SER A 577 -9.76 -21.83 7.38
C SER A 577 -10.35 -21.93 8.77
N SER A 578 -11.53 -21.33 8.95
CA SER A 578 -12.22 -21.30 10.24
C SER A 578 -12.59 -22.71 10.72
N THR A 579 -12.02 -23.10 11.86
CA THR A 579 -12.63 -24.11 12.75
C THR A 579 -12.54 -23.62 14.19
N ASN A 580 -13.69 -23.59 14.87
CA ASN A 580 -13.86 -23.07 16.23
C ASN A 580 -12.87 -23.71 17.21
N ASN A 581 -11.99 -22.91 17.81
CA ASN A 581 -11.22 -23.30 19.00
C ASN A 581 -11.51 -22.33 20.15
N ASN A 582 -12.19 -22.86 21.16
CA ASN A 582 -12.59 -22.15 22.36
C ASN A 582 -11.37 -21.99 23.27
N PHE A 583 -10.70 -20.83 23.22
CA PHE A 583 -9.46 -20.60 23.97
C PHE A 583 -9.79 -20.32 25.45
N GLY A 584 -9.48 -21.28 26.32
CA GLY A 584 -9.79 -21.21 27.75
C GLY A 584 -8.95 -20.16 28.49
N ILE A 585 -9.45 -18.93 28.57
CA ILE A 585 -8.92 -17.88 29.45
C ILE A 585 -9.31 -18.23 30.90
N ASN A 586 -8.45 -18.99 31.59
CA ASN A 586 -8.61 -19.22 33.02
C ASN A 586 -8.22 -17.96 33.77
N ASN A 587 -9.23 -17.23 34.24
CA ASN A 587 -9.11 -15.98 34.97
C ASN A 587 -8.26 -16.11 36.24
N ALA A 588 -7.23 -15.29 36.35
CA ALA A 588 -6.72 -14.83 37.64
C ALA A 588 -7.66 -13.77 38.20
N LYS A 589 -8.83 -14.19 38.70
CA LYS A 589 -9.70 -13.34 39.53
C LYS A 589 -9.16 -13.34 40.95
N ASP A 590 -8.46 -12.28 41.32
CA ASP A 590 -8.39 -11.79 42.70
C ASP A 590 -8.00 -10.30 42.69
N ASN A 591 -8.81 -9.47 43.37
CA ASN A 591 -8.61 -8.03 43.63
C ASN A 591 -8.45 -7.10 42.41
N ILE A 592 -9.58 -6.74 41.79
CA ILE A 592 -9.76 -5.43 41.14
C ILE A 592 -10.86 -4.70 41.91
N GLY A 593 -10.56 -3.49 42.39
CA GLY A 593 -11.53 -2.66 43.09
C GLY A 593 -12.55 -2.06 42.12
N GLU A 594 -13.74 -1.83 42.64
CA GLU A 594 -14.83 -1.06 42.05
C GLU A 594 -14.30 0.32 41.61
N TYR A 595 -14.12 0.49 40.30
CA TYR A 595 -13.80 1.77 39.65
C TYR A 595 -15.00 2.13 38.78
N ASP A 596 -15.46 3.37 38.89
CA ASP A 596 -16.64 3.86 38.16
C ASP A 596 -16.47 3.66 36.65
N ASP A 597 -17.48 3.04 36.03
CA ASP A 597 -17.58 2.84 34.58
C ASP A 597 -17.72 4.19 33.87
N ILE A 598 -16.58 4.79 33.51
CA ILE A 598 -16.53 5.85 32.52
C ILE A 598 -16.72 5.17 31.15
N GLU A 599 -17.97 5.14 30.68
CA GLU A 599 -18.31 4.88 29.29
C GLU A 599 -17.56 5.90 28.41
N THR A 600 -16.43 5.47 27.85
CA THR A 600 -15.71 6.25 26.84
C THR A 600 -16.27 5.87 25.48
N ASP A 601 -16.52 6.86 24.61
CA ASP A 601 -16.98 6.68 23.22
C ASP A 601 -15.93 5.96 22.31
N ASP A 602 -14.94 5.28 22.89
CA ASP A 602 -13.76 4.70 22.25
C ASP A 602 -14.02 3.34 21.55
N ASP A 603 -15.27 2.88 21.47
CA ASP A 603 -15.63 1.56 20.92
C ASP A 603 -15.80 1.51 19.39
N GLU A 604 -15.63 2.64 18.70
CA GLU A 604 -15.62 2.70 17.23
C GLU A 604 -14.20 2.83 16.65
N ILE A 605 -13.90 2.04 15.62
CA ILE A 605 -12.67 2.12 14.81
C ILE A 605 -13.04 2.71 13.45
N ASN A 606 -12.47 3.86 13.11
CA ASN A 606 -12.75 4.56 11.86
C ASN A 606 -11.60 4.36 10.86
N ILE A 607 -11.91 3.80 9.69
CA ILE A 607 -10.92 3.50 8.63
C ILE A 607 -11.27 4.31 7.37
N VAL A 608 -10.34 5.16 6.89
CA VAL A 608 -10.45 5.77 5.56
C VAL A 608 -9.73 4.91 4.53
N VAL A 609 -10.37 4.63 3.40
CA VAL A 609 -9.82 3.85 2.30
C VAL A 609 -9.78 4.72 1.04
N VAL A 610 -8.58 5.05 0.57
CA VAL A 610 -8.34 5.90 -0.61
C VAL A 610 -8.03 5.02 -1.81
N VAL A 611 -8.95 5.02 -2.78
CA VAL A 611 -8.98 4.11 -3.94
C VAL A 611 -9.31 4.86 -5.23
N GLY A 612 -9.08 4.22 -6.36
CA GLY A 612 -9.60 4.67 -7.66
C GLY A 612 -11.13 4.62 -7.68
N LEU A 613 -11.74 5.57 -8.39
CA LEU A 613 -13.19 5.75 -8.46
C LEU A 613 -13.93 4.52 -9.00
N LEU A 614 -13.27 3.70 -9.82
CA LEU A 614 -13.81 2.42 -10.33
C LEU A 614 -13.79 1.30 -9.28
N HIS A 615 -12.88 1.35 -8.30
CA HIS A 615 -12.73 0.37 -7.24
C HIS A 615 -13.66 0.63 -6.04
N ALA A 616 -14.00 1.90 -5.78
CA ALA A 616 -14.69 2.32 -4.55
C ALA A 616 -15.98 1.52 -4.22
N ASN A 617 -16.84 1.26 -5.21
CA ASN A 617 -18.07 0.51 -4.98
C ASN A 617 -17.84 -1.01 -4.82
N GLY A 618 -16.84 -1.58 -5.51
CA GLY A 618 -16.46 -2.99 -5.33
C GLY A 618 -15.82 -3.23 -3.97
N VAL A 619 -14.96 -2.31 -3.51
CA VAL A 619 -14.38 -2.32 -2.16
C VAL A 619 -15.46 -2.19 -1.09
N LEU A 620 -16.41 -1.27 -1.23
CA LEU A 620 -17.57 -1.16 -0.31
C LEU A 620 -18.39 -2.45 -0.27
N GLU A 621 -18.67 -3.06 -1.43
CA GLU A 621 -19.40 -4.32 -1.51
C GLU A 621 -18.63 -5.46 -0.81
N CYS A 622 -17.32 -5.59 -1.05
CA CYS A 622 -16.47 -6.58 -0.37
C CYS A 622 -16.41 -6.37 1.15
N LEU A 623 -16.25 -5.12 1.61
CA LEU A 623 -16.25 -4.78 3.04
C LEU A 623 -17.60 -5.06 3.70
N SER A 624 -18.72 -4.78 3.00
CA SER A 624 -20.05 -4.94 3.58
C SER A 624 -20.48 -6.39 3.83
N ARG A 625 -19.87 -7.34 3.12
CA ARG A 625 -20.23 -8.76 3.21
C ARG A 625 -19.64 -9.47 4.42
N ASN A 626 -18.55 -8.97 5.01
CA ASN A 626 -17.74 -9.66 6.03
C ASN A 626 -17.18 -11.06 5.63
N ASP A 627 -17.57 -11.64 4.49
CA ASP A 627 -17.22 -12.99 3.98
C ASP A 627 -15.73 -13.21 3.56
N LEU A 628 -14.79 -12.40 4.05
CA LEU A 628 -13.37 -12.43 3.63
C LEU A 628 -12.43 -13.22 4.58
N SER A 629 -13.00 -13.92 5.57
CA SER A 629 -12.29 -14.69 6.61
C SER A 629 -12.17 -16.19 6.31
#